data_AF-A0A9E1IFC1-F1
#
_entry.id   AF-A0A9E1IFC1-F1
#
_cell.length_a   1.000
_cell.length_b   1.000
_cell.length_c   1.000
_cell.angle_alpha   90.00
_cell.angle_beta   90.00
_cell.angle_gamma   90.00
#
_symmetry.space_group_name_H-M   'P 1'
#
loop_
_entity.id
_entity.type
_entity.pdbx_description
1 polymer ?
#
loop_
_entity_poly.entity_id
_entity_poly.type
_entity_poly.pdbx_seq_one_letter_code
_entity_poly.pdbx_strand_id
1 'polypeptide(L)'
;MSEPLLAWLRELLQKRNLNTSALSQSTQLPRQRIRRILSGSEDMTLDELLILSEALELSPGDFVNMPTFEEPAPSLQVVDEEPPLAIDPFGNHPEQLFRVGFDLGCDFLFLSKTSELEDSKIPGRILAPYLHDDSFPIRLDATFHKHMNPRFTPESLRINLSLDDGLYDCEIPWHAIFRVVFFPETPDEPEGPDTEEVPGTPHLRLVT
;
A
#
# COMPACT_ATOMS: atom_id res chain seq x y z
N MET A 1 5.22 -0.70 -24.58
CA MET A 1 5.10 -2.03 -23.95
C MET A 1 6.48 -2.62 -23.72
N SER A 2 6.74 -3.25 -22.56
CA SER A 2 8.06 -3.75 -22.19
C SER A 2 8.45 -4.98 -23.03
N GLU A 3 9.31 -4.76 -24.03
CA GLU A 3 9.98 -5.80 -24.82
C GLU A 3 10.54 -7.00 -24.02
N PRO A 4 11.10 -6.83 -22.80
CA PRO A 4 11.55 -7.97 -21.97
C PRO A 4 10.41 -8.90 -21.54
N LEU A 5 9.20 -8.39 -21.30
CA LEU A 5 8.04 -9.21 -20.93
C LEU A 5 7.61 -10.08 -22.12
N LEU A 6 7.61 -9.51 -23.33
CA LEU A 6 7.27 -10.24 -24.55
C LEU A 6 8.35 -11.28 -24.89
N ALA A 7 9.62 -10.97 -24.69
CA ALA A 7 10.72 -11.93 -24.85
C ALA A 7 10.58 -13.10 -23.88
N TRP A 8 10.30 -12.82 -22.61
CA TRP A 8 10.07 -13.84 -21.59
C TRP A 8 8.85 -14.73 -21.90
N LEU A 9 7.73 -14.15 -22.35
CA LEU A 9 6.56 -14.93 -22.79
C LEU A 9 6.87 -15.83 -24.00
N ARG A 10 7.70 -15.37 -24.96
CA ARG A 10 8.14 -16.19 -26.09
C ARG A 10 9.04 -17.35 -25.63
N GLU A 11 9.92 -17.12 -24.68
CA GLU A 11 10.78 -18.17 -24.11
C GLU A 11 9.98 -19.21 -23.33
N LEU A 12 8.99 -18.79 -22.55
CA LEU A 12 8.10 -19.71 -21.84
C LEU A 12 7.30 -20.58 -22.81
N LEU A 13 6.84 -20.01 -23.92
CA LEU A 13 6.16 -20.78 -24.97
C LEU A 13 7.06 -21.84 -25.59
N GLN A 14 8.34 -21.51 -25.83
CA GLN A 14 9.33 -22.47 -26.33
C GLN A 14 9.62 -23.57 -25.30
N LYS A 15 9.80 -23.22 -24.02
CA LYS A 15 10.05 -24.18 -22.93
C LYS A 15 8.91 -25.17 -22.73
N ARG A 16 7.67 -24.74 -22.95
CA ARG A 16 6.47 -25.59 -22.83
C ARG A 16 6.07 -26.28 -24.15
N ASN A 17 6.85 -26.13 -25.23
CA ASN A 17 6.53 -26.64 -26.58
C ASN A 17 5.13 -26.24 -27.09
N LEU A 18 4.64 -25.06 -26.69
CA LEU A 18 3.32 -24.58 -27.06
C LEU A 18 3.41 -23.68 -28.29
N ASN A 19 2.62 -24.02 -29.31
CA ASN A 19 2.49 -23.21 -30.52
C ASN A 19 1.36 -22.19 -30.38
N THR A 20 1.44 -21.09 -31.15
CA THR A 20 0.38 -20.06 -31.21
C THR A 20 -1.00 -20.60 -31.57
N SER A 21 -1.08 -21.77 -32.22
CA SER A 21 -2.32 -22.50 -32.48
C SER A 21 -2.89 -23.18 -31.23
N ALA A 22 -2.04 -23.70 -30.34
CA ALA A 22 -2.45 -24.32 -29.09
C ALA A 22 -2.97 -23.27 -28.11
N LEU A 23 -2.28 -22.13 -28.00
CA LEU A 23 -2.76 -20.99 -27.20
C LEU A 23 -4.10 -20.43 -27.70
N SER A 24 -4.29 -20.36 -29.02
CA SER A 24 -5.55 -19.86 -29.58
C SER A 24 -6.75 -20.74 -29.23
N GLN A 25 -6.52 -22.05 -29.08
CA GLN A 25 -7.57 -23.00 -28.67
C GLN A 25 -7.89 -22.90 -27.18
N SER A 26 -6.91 -22.61 -26.31
CA SER A 26 -7.12 -22.48 -24.87
C SER A 26 -7.64 -21.11 -24.43
N THR A 27 -7.24 -20.04 -25.13
CA THR A 27 -7.54 -18.65 -24.71
C THR A 27 -8.73 -18.02 -25.43
N GLN A 28 -9.34 -18.73 -26.40
CA GLN A 28 -10.36 -18.20 -27.33
C GLN A 28 -9.92 -16.95 -28.13
N LEU A 29 -8.65 -16.55 -28.05
CA LEU A 29 -8.11 -15.42 -28.80
C LEU A 29 -7.77 -15.84 -30.24
N PRO A 30 -8.01 -14.98 -31.25
CA PRO A 30 -7.62 -15.27 -32.62
C PRO A 30 -6.11 -15.47 -32.74
N ARG A 31 -5.66 -16.54 -33.39
CA ARG A 31 -4.24 -16.83 -33.63
C ARG A 31 -3.46 -15.64 -34.21
N GLN A 32 -4.10 -14.84 -35.06
CA GLN A 32 -3.49 -13.66 -35.66
C GLN A 32 -3.24 -12.56 -34.62
N ARG A 33 -4.13 -12.38 -33.65
CA ARG A 33 -4.01 -11.43 -32.54
C ARG A 33 -2.88 -11.85 -31.59
N ILE A 34 -2.83 -13.12 -31.20
CA ILE A 34 -1.75 -13.67 -30.36
C ILE A 34 -0.38 -13.45 -31.02
N ARG A 35 -0.27 -13.69 -32.33
CA ARG A 35 0.99 -13.47 -33.06
C ARG A 35 1.40 -11.99 -33.07
N ARG A 36 0.45 -11.07 -33.24
CA ARG A 36 0.71 -9.62 -33.25
C ARG A 36 1.16 -9.11 -31.89
N ILE A 37 0.44 -9.49 -30.84
CA ILE A 37 0.79 -9.21 -29.43
C ILE A 37 2.18 -9.75 -29.11
N LEU A 38 2.41 -11.04 -29.35
CA LEU A 38 3.69 -11.67 -29.06
C LEU A 38 4.81 -11.09 -29.92
N SER A 39 4.55 -10.56 -31.13
CA SER A 39 5.58 -9.89 -31.94
C SER A 39 5.88 -8.45 -31.51
N GLY A 40 5.10 -7.88 -30.58
CA GLY A 40 5.20 -6.48 -30.17
C GLY A 40 4.63 -5.49 -31.18
N SER A 41 3.85 -5.96 -32.16
CA SER A 41 3.28 -5.11 -33.21
C SER A 41 1.98 -4.41 -32.79
N GLU A 42 1.30 -4.95 -31.78
CA GLU A 42 0.08 -4.39 -31.19
C GLU A 42 0.20 -4.45 -29.66
N ASP A 43 -0.33 -3.45 -28.98
CA ASP A 43 -0.35 -3.38 -27.52
C ASP A 43 -1.26 -4.46 -26.92
N MET A 44 -0.76 -5.10 -25.86
CA MET A 44 -1.46 -6.13 -25.07
C MET A 44 -2.25 -5.50 -23.92
N THR A 45 -3.51 -5.88 -23.74
CA THR A 45 -4.29 -5.43 -22.59
C THR A 45 -4.03 -6.28 -21.35
N LEU A 46 -4.41 -5.77 -20.17
CA LEU A 46 -4.28 -6.50 -18.90
C LEU A 46 -5.13 -7.79 -18.91
N ASP A 47 -6.33 -7.74 -19.49
CA ASP A 47 -7.19 -8.92 -19.63
C ASP A 47 -6.55 -9.98 -20.54
N GLU A 48 -5.92 -9.56 -21.64
CA GLU A 48 -5.19 -10.46 -22.55
C GLU A 48 -3.98 -11.10 -21.85
N LEU A 49 -3.29 -10.36 -20.98
CA LEU A 49 -2.19 -10.88 -20.16
C LEU A 49 -2.68 -11.93 -19.16
N LEU A 50 -3.79 -11.68 -18.47
CA LEU A 50 -4.37 -12.62 -17.51
C LEU A 50 -4.79 -13.92 -18.18
N ILE A 51 -5.49 -13.82 -19.32
CA ILE A 51 -5.92 -14.98 -20.11
C ILE A 51 -4.71 -15.81 -20.61
N LEU A 52 -3.66 -15.14 -21.09
CA LEU A 52 -2.42 -15.82 -21.51
C LEU A 52 -1.69 -16.46 -20.32
N SER A 53 -1.71 -15.82 -19.16
CA SER A 53 -1.06 -16.36 -17.94
C SER A 53 -1.76 -17.60 -17.41
N GLU A 54 -3.09 -17.65 -17.47
CA GLU A 54 -3.90 -18.79 -17.09
C GLU A 54 -3.69 -19.97 -18.05
N ALA A 55 -3.68 -19.70 -19.36
CA ALA A 55 -3.41 -20.71 -20.38
C ALA A 55 -1.97 -21.25 -20.38
N LEU A 56 -1.04 -20.50 -19.79
CA LEU A 56 0.35 -20.91 -19.58
C LEU A 56 0.59 -21.54 -18.20
N GLU A 57 -0.47 -21.67 -17.38
CA GLU A 57 -0.43 -22.20 -16.01
C GLU A 57 0.66 -21.52 -15.16
N LEU A 58 0.79 -20.20 -15.29
CA LEU A 58 1.81 -19.45 -14.56
C LEU A 58 1.42 -19.35 -13.08
N SER A 59 2.33 -19.80 -12.22
CA SER A 59 2.20 -19.60 -10.78
C SER A 59 2.78 -18.23 -10.37
N PRO A 60 2.37 -17.65 -9.23
CA PRO A 60 2.96 -16.41 -8.72
C PRO A 60 4.49 -16.45 -8.57
N GLY A 61 5.08 -17.65 -8.41
CA GLY A 61 6.53 -17.86 -8.34
C GLY A 61 7.25 -17.76 -9.68
N ASP A 62 6.56 -17.94 -10.80
CA ASP A 62 7.18 -17.85 -12.13
C ASP A 62 7.50 -16.40 -12.52
N PHE A 63 6.75 -15.44 -11.97
CA PHE A 63 7.01 -14.01 -12.15
C PHE A 63 8.30 -13.53 -11.47
N VAL A 64 8.84 -14.31 -10.51
CA VAL A 64 10.14 -14.02 -9.86
C VAL A 64 11.32 -14.21 -10.83
N ASN A 65 11.15 -15.04 -11.87
CA ASN A 65 12.17 -15.28 -12.89
C ASN A 65 12.02 -14.36 -14.12
N MET A 66 11.23 -13.29 -14.04
CA MET A 66 11.19 -12.28 -15.10
C MET A 66 12.56 -11.61 -15.17
N PRO A 67 13.17 -11.44 -16.37
CA PRO A 67 14.40 -10.69 -16.50
C PRO A 67 14.17 -9.27 -15.99
N THR A 68 14.78 -8.97 -14.84
CA THR A 68 14.73 -7.66 -14.19
C THR A 68 15.34 -6.62 -15.13
N PHE A 69 14.77 -5.42 -15.16
CA PHE A 69 15.39 -4.26 -15.77
C PHE A 69 16.76 -4.02 -15.10
N GLU A 70 17.85 -4.48 -15.72
CA GLU A 70 19.19 -3.97 -15.40
C GLU A 70 19.36 -2.64 -16.12
N GLU A 71 18.87 -1.56 -15.50
CA GLU A 71 19.55 -0.28 -15.69
C GLU A 71 20.89 -0.35 -14.96
N PRO A 72 22.01 0.08 -15.58
CA PRO A 72 23.32 -0.04 -14.97
C PRO A 72 23.36 0.78 -13.68
N ALA A 73 23.47 0.09 -12.55
CA ALA A 73 23.62 0.69 -11.24
C ALA A 73 24.87 1.61 -11.22
N PRO A 74 24.75 2.87 -10.77
CA PRO A 74 25.93 3.69 -10.50
C PRO A 74 26.72 3.05 -9.35
N SER A 75 28.05 2.98 -9.54
CA SER A 75 28.98 2.40 -8.57
C SER A 75 28.90 3.11 -7.22
N LEU A 76 28.51 2.37 -6.19
CA LEU A 76 28.48 2.78 -4.78
C LEU A 76 29.87 3.23 -4.31
N GLN A 77 30.07 4.54 -4.25
CA GLN A 77 31.01 5.14 -3.31
C GLN A 77 30.26 5.31 -1.99
N VAL A 78 30.80 4.73 -0.91
CA VAL A 78 30.27 4.90 0.45
C VAL A 78 30.56 6.33 0.88
N VAL A 79 29.63 7.23 0.60
CA VAL A 79 29.50 8.51 1.27
C VAL A 79 28.40 8.32 2.31
N ASP A 80 28.64 8.74 3.56
CA ASP A 80 27.59 8.95 4.55
C ASP A 80 26.57 9.93 3.97
N GLU A 81 25.62 9.41 3.21
CA GLU A 81 24.43 10.15 2.78
C GLU A 81 23.33 9.84 3.78
N GLU A 82 22.78 10.92 4.35
CA GLU A 82 21.46 10.93 4.98
C GLU A 82 20.52 10.02 4.17
N PRO A 83 19.69 9.18 4.84
CA PRO A 83 18.86 8.21 4.15
C PRO A 83 18.11 8.95 3.03
N PRO A 84 18.22 8.49 1.76
CA PRO A 84 17.59 9.18 0.66
C PRO A 84 16.12 9.33 1.03
N LEU A 85 15.61 10.56 0.98
CA LEU A 85 14.18 10.84 1.06
C LEU A 85 13.52 9.84 0.11
N ALA A 86 12.97 8.77 0.66
CA ALA A 86 12.33 7.74 -0.12
C ALA A 86 11.10 8.43 -0.70
N ILE A 87 11.25 8.97 -1.91
CA ILE A 87 10.16 9.60 -2.64
C ILE A 87 9.18 8.47 -2.86
N ASP A 88 8.13 8.48 -2.04
CA ASP A 88 7.07 7.49 -2.12
C ASP A 88 6.54 7.50 -3.56
N PRO A 89 6.67 6.39 -4.32
CA PRO A 89 6.23 6.33 -5.71
C PRO A 89 4.73 6.55 -5.88
N PHE A 90 3.95 6.41 -4.81
CA PHE A 90 2.51 6.70 -4.79
C PHE A 90 2.20 8.13 -4.33
N GLY A 91 3.22 8.92 -3.98
CA GLY A 91 3.06 10.28 -3.52
C GLY A 91 2.43 10.41 -2.14
N ASN A 92 2.49 9.38 -1.27
CA ASN A 92 1.97 9.48 0.09
C ASN A 92 2.90 10.31 0.99
N HIS A 93 3.04 11.59 0.64
CA HIS A 93 3.70 12.55 1.49
C HIS A 93 2.92 12.63 2.82
N PRO A 94 3.60 12.59 3.98
CA PRO A 94 2.94 12.65 5.28
C PRO A 94 1.93 13.79 5.38
N GLU A 95 2.25 14.96 4.82
CA GLU A 95 1.32 16.09 4.74
C GLU A 95 -0.03 15.71 4.11
N GLN A 96 -0.02 15.01 2.98
CA GLN A 96 -1.25 14.63 2.26
C GLN A 96 -2.06 13.62 3.08
N LEU A 97 -1.39 12.64 3.68
CA LEU A 97 -2.05 11.65 4.53
C LEU A 97 -2.73 12.31 5.74
N PHE A 98 -2.05 13.24 6.40
CA PHE A 98 -2.65 13.96 7.53
C PHE A 98 -3.83 14.81 7.10
N ARG A 99 -3.74 15.51 5.96
CA ARG A 99 -4.89 16.26 5.41
C ARG A 99 -6.08 15.34 5.19
N VAL A 100 -5.87 14.18 4.56
CA VAL A 100 -6.92 13.17 4.37
C VAL A 100 -7.50 12.69 5.71
N GLY A 101 -6.66 12.39 6.70
CA GLY A 101 -7.11 11.96 8.02
C GLY A 101 -7.99 12.99 8.73
N PHE A 102 -7.58 14.27 8.69
CA PHE A 102 -8.36 15.35 9.27
C PHE A 102 -9.64 15.64 8.49
N ASP A 103 -9.59 15.65 7.16
CA ASP A 103 -10.73 15.97 6.29
C ASP A 103 -11.80 14.87 6.32
N LEU A 104 -11.39 13.59 6.37
CA LEU A 104 -12.31 12.46 6.50
C LEU A 104 -12.79 12.22 7.93
N GLY A 105 -12.14 12.84 8.93
CA GLY A 105 -12.46 12.62 10.33
C GLY A 105 -12.24 11.17 10.75
N CYS A 106 -11.18 10.52 10.27
CA CYS A 106 -10.82 9.16 10.67
C CYS A 106 -9.87 9.20 11.87
N ASP A 107 -9.92 8.18 12.72
CA ASP A 107 -8.85 7.93 13.68
C ASP A 107 -7.58 7.51 12.93
N PHE A 108 -6.42 8.00 13.34
CA PHE A 108 -5.15 7.53 12.78
C PHE A 108 -3.99 7.60 13.77
N LEU A 109 -3.06 6.67 13.61
CA LEU A 109 -1.81 6.59 14.35
C LEU A 109 -0.68 6.94 13.39
N PHE A 110 0.29 7.71 13.86
CA PHE A 110 1.54 7.87 13.13
C PHE A 110 2.74 7.55 14.02
N LEU A 111 3.79 7.07 13.37
CA LEU A 111 5.08 6.78 13.99
C LEU A 111 6.10 7.79 13.49
N SER A 112 6.82 8.38 14.44
CA SER A 112 7.88 9.34 14.17
C SER A 112 9.20 8.85 14.75
N LYS A 113 10.32 9.17 14.12
CA LYS A 113 11.65 8.88 14.68
C LYS A 113 11.92 9.76 15.88
N THR A 114 12.24 9.16 17.03
CA THR A 114 12.46 9.90 18.28
C THR A 114 13.69 10.81 18.18
N SER A 115 14.72 10.36 17.48
CA SER A 115 15.97 11.10 17.21
C SER A 115 15.77 12.40 16.43
N GLU A 116 14.72 12.48 15.61
CA GLU A 116 14.40 13.64 14.77
C GLU A 116 13.33 14.56 15.43
N LEU A 117 12.98 14.31 16.70
CA LEU A 117 11.97 15.05 17.46
C LEU A 117 12.55 15.96 18.56
N GLU A 118 13.86 16.16 18.65
CA GLU A 118 14.47 16.97 19.71
C GLU A 118 13.91 18.41 19.76
N ASP A 119 13.68 19.02 18.61
CA ASP A 119 13.15 20.40 18.47
C ASP A 119 11.61 20.47 18.37
N SER A 120 10.92 19.33 18.52
CA SER A 120 9.47 19.22 18.27
C SER A 120 8.57 19.81 19.36
N LYS A 121 9.17 20.38 20.41
CA LYS A 121 8.48 20.90 21.62
C LYS A 121 7.71 19.83 22.40
N ILE A 122 7.89 18.55 22.07
CA ILE A 122 7.39 17.43 22.87
C ILE A 122 8.28 17.33 24.12
N PRO A 123 7.71 17.28 25.34
CA PRO A 123 8.49 17.14 26.56
C PRO A 123 9.43 15.92 26.51
N GLY A 124 10.73 16.14 26.76
CA GLY A 124 11.72 15.06 26.72
C GLY A 124 11.43 13.89 27.67
N ARG A 125 10.69 14.12 28.76
CA ARG A 125 10.21 13.06 29.66
C ARG A 125 9.26 12.05 28.99
N ILE A 126 8.49 12.51 27.99
CA ILE A 126 7.56 11.71 27.21
C ILE A 126 8.31 10.95 26.12
N LEU A 127 9.36 11.56 25.54
CA LEU A 127 10.21 10.93 24.54
C LEU A 127 11.17 9.90 25.14
N ALA A 128 11.59 10.07 26.40
CA ALA A 128 12.62 9.26 27.04
C ALA A 128 12.43 7.73 26.95
N PRO A 129 11.21 7.17 27.14
CA PRO A 129 10.98 5.73 26.97
C PRO A 129 11.18 5.23 25.54
N TYR A 130 11.03 6.10 24.54
CA TYR A 130 11.04 5.77 23.12
C TYR A 130 12.37 6.07 22.42
N LEU A 131 13.37 6.57 23.16
CA LEU A 131 14.72 6.81 22.64
C LEU A 131 15.45 5.51 22.28
N HIS A 132 15.15 4.39 22.95
CA HIS A 132 15.81 3.10 22.67
C HIS A 132 15.38 2.50 21.33
N ASP A 133 14.09 2.60 21.00
CA ASP A 133 13.49 1.98 19.80
C ASP A 133 13.39 2.96 18.62
N ASP A 134 13.83 4.22 18.82
CA ASP A 134 13.77 5.32 17.85
C ASP A 134 12.41 5.47 17.15
N SER A 135 11.33 5.15 17.87
CA SER A 135 9.97 5.13 17.33
C SER A 135 9.00 5.66 18.37
N PHE A 136 8.48 6.85 18.11
CA PHE A 136 7.48 7.53 18.94
C PHE A 136 6.08 7.43 18.31
N PRO A 137 5.15 6.65 18.91
CA PRO A 137 3.79 6.53 18.42
C PRO A 137 2.88 7.66 18.95
N ILE A 138 2.12 8.31 18.06
CA ILE A 138 1.09 9.29 18.43
C ILE A 138 -0.22 8.90 17.76
N ARG A 139 -1.25 8.63 18.57
CA ARG A 139 -2.62 8.39 18.11
C ARG A 139 -3.40 9.70 18.10
N LEU A 140 -4.08 9.96 16.99
CA LEU A 140 -4.98 11.08 16.79
C LEU A 140 -6.39 10.53 16.62
N ASP A 141 -7.26 10.84 17.58
CA ASP A 141 -8.65 10.43 17.55
C ASP A 141 -9.49 11.53 16.89
N ALA A 142 -10.36 11.10 15.97
CA ALA A 142 -11.26 11.95 15.19
C ALA A 142 -12.12 12.87 16.06
N THR A 143 -12.54 12.36 17.23
CA THR A 143 -13.33 13.10 18.21
C THR A 143 -12.66 14.40 18.65
N PHE A 144 -11.32 14.44 18.68
CA PHE A 144 -10.55 15.59 19.17
C PHE A 144 -9.92 16.44 18.06
N HIS A 145 -10.09 16.10 16.78
CA HIS A 145 -9.51 16.83 15.65
C HIS A 145 -9.80 18.35 15.68
N LYS A 146 -11.01 18.73 16.12
CA LYS A 146 -11.42 20.14 16.25
C LYS A 146 -10.59 20.93 17.25
N HIS A 147 -10.00 20.27 18.25
CA HIS A 147 -9.19 20.89 19.30
C HIS A 147 -7.69 20.89 18.97
N MET A 148 -7.27 20.01 18.06
CA MET A 148 -5.87 19.83 17.66
C MET A 148 -5.33 20.98 16.81
N ASN A 149 -6.21 21.73 16.11
CA ASN A 149 -5.86 22.90 15.30
C ASN A 149 -4.63 22.70 14.39
N PRO A 150 -4.64 21.68 13.51
CA PRO A 150 -3.48 21.34 12.69
C PRO A 150 -3.13 22.49 11.74
N ARG A 151 -1.86 22.88 11.70
CA ARG A 151 -1.30 23.85 10.76
C ARG A 151 -0.20 23.20 9.95
N PHE A 152 -0.44 23.10 8.65
CA PHE A 152 0.47 22.50 7.69
C PHE A 152 1.45 23.56 7.19
N THR A 153 2.74 23.32 7.38
CA THR A 153 3.82 24.10 6.77
C THR A 153 4.58 23.22 5.78
N PRO A 154 5.43 23.78 4.89
CA PRO A 154 6.20 22.98 3.95
C PRO A 154 7.15 21.97 4.61
N GLU A 155 7.60 22.23 5.84
CA GLU A 155 8.64 21.43 6.52
C GLU A 155 8.10 20.62 7.70
N SER A 156 7.00 21.05 8.30
CA SER A 156 6.45 20.45 9.53
C SER A 156 4.93 20.58 9.66
N LEU A 157 4.38 19.73 10.53
CA LEU A 157 3.05 19.83 11.11
C LEU A 157 3.12 20.53 12.46
N ARG A 158 2.40 21.63 12.64
CA ARG A 158 2.13 22.17 13.98
C ARG A 158 0.76 21.71 14.45
N ILE A 159 0.73 21.11 15.63
CA ILE A 159 -0.49 20.49 16.17
C ILE A 159 -0.51 20.57 17.69
N ASN A 160 -1.68 20.86 18.24
CA ASN A 160 -1.90 20.82 19.67
C ASN A 160 -2.15 19.38 20.11
N LEU A 161 -1.25 18.82 20.91
CA LEU A 161 -1.38 17.48 21.46
C LEU A 161 -1.66 17.57 22.96
N SER A 162 -2.69 16.85 23.40
CA SER A 162 -2.91 16.60 24.82
C SER A 162 -2.07 15.39 25.20
N LEU A 163 -1.04 15.62 26.01
CA LEU A 163 -0.17 14.60 26.56
C LEU A 163 -0.43 14.47 28.08
N ASP A 164 0.16 13.46 28.73
CA ASP A 164 -0.14 13.04 30.12
C ASP A 164 -0.23 14.18 31.15
N ASP A 165 0.52 15.26 30.95
CA ASP A 165 0.75 16.35 31.88
C ASP A 165 0.24 17.71 31.38
N GLY A 166 -0.32 17.79 30.17
CA GLY A 166 -0.80 19.06 29.65
C GLY A 166 -1.06 19.08 28.14
N LEU A 167 -1.45 20.27 27.67
CA LEU A 167 -1.63 20.57 26.25
C LEU A 167 -0.37 21.25 25.71
N TYR A 168 0.19 20.71 24.64
CA TYR A 168 1.43 21.18 24.02
C TYR A 168 1.21 21.57 22.56
N ASP A 169 1.81 22.69 22.13
CA ASP A 169 1.89 23.09 20.72
C ASP A 169 3.15 22.45 20.12
N CYS A 170 2.97 21.26 19.55
CA CYS A 170 4.04 20.42 19.04
C CYS A 170 4.30 20.74 17.56
N GLU A 171 5.57 20.63 17.15
CA GLU A 171 6.00 20.88 15.79
C GLU A 171 6.74 19.64 15.26
N ILE A 172 6.06 18.86 14.42
CA ILE A 172 6.54 17.56 13.98
C ILE A 172 7.06 17.69 12.54
N PRO A 173 8.37 17.53 12.29
CA PRO A 173 8.91 17.60 10.94
C PRO A 173 8.37 16.47 10.07
N TRP A 174 8.10 16.76 8.80
CA TRP A 174 7.57 15.74 7.88
C TRP A 174 8.53 14.57 7.68
N HIS A 175 9.85 14.83 7.70
CA HIS A 175 10.88 13.81 7.53
C HIS A 175 10.97 12.83 8.71
N ALA A 176 10.54 13.25 9.91
CA ALA A 176 10.50 12.37 11.07
C ALA A 176 9.39 11.32 10.98
N ILE A 177 8.34 11.56 10.20
CA ILE A 177 7.19 10.66 10.09
C ILE A 177 7.48 9.59 9.05
N PHE A 178 7.61 8.34 9.49
CA PHE A 178 7.91 7.21 8.59
C PHE A 178 6.73 6.26 8.39
N ARG A 179 5.66 6.38 9.18
CA ARG A 179 4.45 5.56 9.02
C ARG A 179 3.21 6.28 9.50
N VAL A 180 2.13 6.16 8.73
CA VAL A 180 0.77 6.60 9.11
C VAL A 180 -0.17 5.41 8.89
N VAL A 181 -1.05 5.15 9.85
CA VAL A 181 -2.02 4.04 9.86
C VAL A 181 -3.39 4.61 10.16
N PHE A 182 -4.33 4.44 9.22
CA PHE A 182 -5.73 4.86 9.39
C PHE A 182 -6.56 3.74 10.00
N PHE A 183 -7.46 4.11 10.89
CA PHE A 183 -8.50 3.27 11.46
C PHE A 183 -9.86 3.82 11.01
N PRO A 184 -10.31 3.46 9.80
CA PRO A 184 -11.65 3.84 9.37
C PRO A 184 -12.68 3.19 10.29
N GLU A 185 -13.71 3.95 10.67
CA GLU A 185 -14.85 3.35 11.36
C GLU A 185 -15.47 2.30 10.44
N THR A 186 -15.54 1.06 10.92
CA THR A 186 -16.29 0.01 10.23
C THR A 186 -17.74 0.49 10.20
N PRO A 187 -18.37 0.63 9.02
CA PRO A 187 -19.77 1.00 8.98
C PRO A 187 -20.55 0.00 9.81
N ASP A 188 -21.43 0.51 10.68
CA ASP A 188 -22.36 -0.33 11.42
C ASP A 188 -23.03 -1.27 10.42
N GLU A 189 -22.99 -2.58 10.71
CA GLU A 189 -23.77 -3.52 9.92
C GLU A 189 -25.20 -2.98 9.90
N PRO A 190 -25.81 -2.80 8.72
CA PRO A 190 -27.18 -2.32 8.66
C PRO A 190 -27.98 -3.26 9.55
N GLU A 191 -28.61 -2.71 10.60
CA GLU A 191 -29.50 -3.48 11.46
C GLU A 191 -30.40 -4.28 10.52
N GLY A 192 -30.15 -5.59 10.47
CA GLY A 192 -30.91 -6.47 9.61
C GLY A 192 -32.38 -6.24 9.94
N PRO A 193 -33.29 -6.27 8.94
CA PRO A 193 -34.70 -6.07 9.22
C PRO A 193 -35.09 -7.00 10.38
N ASP A 194 -35.65 -6.41 11.46
CA ASP A 194 -36.16 -7.12 12.62
C ASP A 194 -36.87 -8.37 12.11
N THR A 195 -36.18 -9.51 12.22
CA THR A 195 -36.76 -10.75 11.72
C THR A 195 -37.71 -11.17 12.82
N GLU A 196 -38.94 -10.66 12.76
CA GLU A 196 -40.06 -11.24 13.50
C GLU A 196 -39.95 -12.76 13.32
N GLU A 197 -39.74 -13.47 14.43
CA GLU A 197 -39.62 -14.92 14.45
C GLU A 197 -40.82 -15.52 13.70
N VAL A 198 -40.61 -15.98 12.47
CA VAL A 198 -41.61 -16.79 11.77
C VAL A 198 -41.55 -18.18 12.40
N PRO A 199 -42.59 -18.61 13.15
CA PRO A 199 -42.55 -19.92 13.78
C PRO A 199 -42.86 -20.96 12.69
N GLY A 200 -41.88 -21.78 12.31
CA GLY A 200 -42.19 -23.00 11.57
C GLY A 200 -41.22 -23.51 10.51
N THR A 201 -39.91 -23.27 10.61
CA THR A 201 -38.95 -24.06 9.82
C THR A 201 -38.57 -25.34 10.56
N PRO A 202 -38.98 -26.53 10.11
CA PRO A 202 -38.60 -27.78 10.77
C PRO A 202 -37.14 -28.10 10.47
N HIS A 203 -36.37 -28.45 11.51
CA HIS A 203 -35.01 -28.94 11.36
C HIS A 203 -35.00 -30.47 11.30
N LEU A 204 -34.36 -31.03 10.28
CA LEU A 204 -34.08 -32.46 10.16
C LEU A 204 -32.98 -32.85 11.14
N ARG A 205 -33.31 -33.74 12.08
CA ARG A 205 -32.36 -34.34 13.02
C ARG A 205 -31.92 -35.69 12.45
N LEU A 206 -30.64 -35.83 12.09
CA LEU A 206 -30.08 -37.12 11.73
C LEU A 206 -29.94 -37.96 13.00
N VAL A 207 -30.64 -39.09 13.04
CA VAL A 207 -30.50 -40.12 14.06
C VAL A 207 -29.46 -41.11 13.53
N THR A 208 -28.41 -41.33 14.32
CA THR A 208 -27.32 -42.29 14.06
C THR A 208 -27.80 -43.73 14.02
#